data_AF-G5QB59-F1
#
_entry.id   AF-G5QB59-F1
#
_cell.length_a   1.000
_cell.length_b   1.000
_cell.length_c   1.000
_cell.angle_alpha   90.00
_cell.angle_beta   90.00
_cell.angle_gamma   90.00
#
_symmetry.space_group_name_H-M   'P 1'
#
loop_
_entity.id
_entity.type
_entity.pdbx_description
1 polymer ?
#
loop_
_entity_poly.entity_id
_entity_poly.type
_entity_poly.pdbx_seq_one_letter_code
_entity_poly.pdbx_strand_id
1 'polypeptide(L)'
;MGARDEETARIFNIQRYSLNDGQGIRTVVFFKGCPHTCPWCANPESISPRIETVRRENKCLRCTPCLRDADECPSGAFERIGRDITLDELEREVLKDDIFFRTSGGGVTLSGGEVLMQAPFATRFLQRLRRWGVPCAIETAGDTSASRLLPLARACDEVLFDLKIMDAERAREVINMNLPRVLENLRLLVSEGITVIPRLPLIPGFTLNAENLQCALTLLRSLGIKQVHLFTCYRFISTGSPATVSSVRRAEIPAAWKIMDDERYSRAVGARDRSVSGDGGASRISGHHRRLIWQYLYGIWWQ
;
A
#
# COMPACT_ATOMS: atom_id res chain seq x y z
N MET A 1 -25.03 9.55 -10.00
CA MET A 1 -24.14 9.77 -8.85
C MET A 1 -24.72 10.96 -8.12
N GLY A 2 -25.15 10.78 -6.87
CA GLY A 2 -25.86 11.82 -6.11
C GLY A 2 -24.86 12.67 -5.33
N ALA A 3 -25.25 13.89 -4.94
CA ALA A 3 -24.41 14.82 -4.17
C ALA A 3 -23.82 14.22 -2.87
N ARG A 4 -24.42 13.15 -2.32
CA ARG A 4 -23.90 12.43 -1.15
C ARG A 4 -22.58 11.70 -1.39
N ASP A 5 -22.29 11.27 -2.62
CA ASP A 5 -21.06 10.52 -2.97
C ASP A 5 -19.81 11.43 -3.04
N GLU A 6 -20.00 12.75 -2.97
CA GLU A 6 -18.93 13.75 -3.08
C GLU A 6 -18.53 14.39 -1.75
N GLU A 7 -19.42 14.40 -0.77
CA GLU A 7 -19.21 15.05 0.54
C GLU A 7 -18.78 14.07 1.63
N THR A 8 -19.03 12.77 1.43
CA THR A 8 -18.71 11.71 2.38
C THR A 8 -17.93 10.59 1.70
N ALA A 9 -16.87 10.12 2.35
CA ALA A 9 -16.13 8.92 1.98
C ALA A 9 -16.18 7.89 3.08
N ARG A 10 -15.90 6.64 2.71
CA ARG A 10 -15.66 5.56 3.66
C ARG A 10 -14.18 5.24 3.72
N ILE A 11 -13.59 5.43 4.88
CA ILE A 11 -12.20 5.12 5.19
C ILE A 11 -12.14 4.09 6.30
N PHE A 12 -11.00 3.43 6.49
CA PHE A 12 -10.82 2.50 7.61
C PHE A 12 -9.63 2.80 8.49
N ASN A 13 -8.70 3.62 8.02
CA ASN A 13 -7.57 4.03 8.82
C ASN A 13 -7.04 5.41 8.37
N ILE A 14 -6.44 6.14 9.29
CA ILE A 14 -5.59 7.30 9.02
C ILE A 14 -4.28 7.01 9.72
N GLN A 15 -3.24 6.67 8.96
CA GLN A 15 -1.92 6.39 9.50
C GLN A 15 -1.07 7.65 9.41
N ARG A 16 -0.51 8.05 10.54
CA ARG A 16 0.38 9.22 10.63
C ARG A 16 1.83 8.77 10.59
N TYR A 17 2.71 9.68 10.18
CA TYR A 17 4.17 9.50 10.20
C TYR A 17 4.71 8.39 9.27
N SER A 18 4.03 8.17 8.16
CA SER A 18 4.46 7.26 7.11
C SER A 18 5.69 7.80 6.37
N LEU A 19 6.63 6.91 6.03
CA LEU A 19 7.90 7.28 5.39
C LEU A 19 8.09 6.67 4.00
N ASN A 20 7.20 5.77 3.58
CA ASN A 20 7.37 4.99 2.35
C ASN A 20 6.24 5.23 1.32
N ASP A 21 5.19 5.94 1.74
CA ASP A 21 3.97 6.19 0.97
C ASP A 21 4.08 7.49 0.15
N GLY A 22 5.31 7.86 -0.22
CA GLY A 22 5.65 9.08 -0.97
C GLY A 22 6.87 9.81 -0.39
N GLN A 23 7.19 10.98 -0.94
CA GLN A 23 8.27 11.83 -0.41
C GLN A 23 7.90 12.43 0.96
N GLY A 24 8.90 12.50 1.85
CA GLY A 24 8.79 13.08 3.19
C GLY A 24 7.95 12.26 4.18
N ILE A 25 7.62 12.87 5.32
CA ILE A 25 6.73 12.30 6.34
C ILE A 25 5.29 12.53 5.90
N ARG A 26 4.51 11.46 5.79
CA ARG A 26 3.15 11.52 5.24
C ARG A 26 2.09 11.04 6.21
N THR A 27 0.90 11.60 6.06
CA THR A 27 -0.32 11.07 6.64
C THR A 27 -1.09 10.34 5.54
N VAL A 28 -1.30 9.04 5.73
CA VAL A 28 -1.93 8.16 4.75
C VAL A 28 -3.37 7.91 5.14
N VAL A 29 -4.30 8.24 4.25
CA VAL A 29 -5.73 7.98 4.41
C VAL A 29 -6.06 6.70 3.67
N PHE A 30 -6.51 5.68 4.40
CA PHE A 30 -6.83 4.38 3.82
C PHE A 30 -8.34 4.26 3.54
N PHE A 31 -8.71 4.29 2.26
CA PHE A 31 -10.08 4.18 1.77
C PHE A 31 -10.59 2.74 1.76
N LYS A 32 -11.91 2.58 1.88
CA LYS A 32 -12.63 1.32 1.67
C LYS A 32 -13.00 1.08 0.20
N GLY A 33 -13.13 -0.19 -0.15
CA GLY A 33 -13.40 -0.68 -1.50
C GLY A 33 -12.10 -0.96 -2.25
N CYS A 34 -11.97 -2.15 -2.82
CA CYS A 34 -10.98 -2.46 -3.85
C CYS A 34 -11.63 -3.43 -4.87
N PRO A 35 -11.49 -3.20 -6.20
CA PRO A 35 -12.01 -4.15 -7.18
C PRO A 35 -11.12 -5.40 -7.32
N HIS A 36 -9.90 -5.36 -6.77
CA HIS A 36 -8.92 -6.43 -6.91
C HIS A 36 -8.95 -7.41 -5.73
N THR A 37 -8.58 -8.66 -6.01
CA THR A 37 -8.61 -9.78 -5.06
C THR A 37 -7.22 -10.35 -4.79
N CYS A 38 -6.22 -9.48 -4.70
CA CYS A 38 -4.81 -9.88 -4.57
C CYS A 38 -4.60 -10.87 -3.39
N PRO A 39 -4.11 -12.10 -3.61
CA PRO A 39 -3.83 -13.06 -2.55
C PRO A 39 -2.83 -12.58 -1.49
N TRP A 40 -2.03 -11.57 -1.83
CA TRP A 40 -1.03 -10.93 -0.96
C TRP A 40 -1.45 -9.54 -0.45
N CYS A 41 -2.73 -9.20 -0.51
CA CYS A 41 -3.24 -7.91 -0.01
C CYS A 41 -2.81 -7.67 1.45
N ALA A 42 -2.21 -6.50 1.77
CA ALA A 42 -1.92 -6.13 3.16
C ALA A 42 -3.17 -5.84 3.96
N ASN A 43 -4.16 -5.27 3.27
CA ASN A 43 -5.36 -4.71 3.86
C ASN A 43 -6.57 -5.44 3.29
N PRO A 44 -6.71 -6.77 3.45
CA PRO A 44 -7.87 -7.50 2.91
C PRO A 44 -9.19 -6.95 3.46
N GLU A 45 -9.20 -6.36 4.66
CA GLU A 45 -10.35 -5.67 5.22
C GLU A 45 -10.80 -4.45 4.39
N SER A 46 -9.96 -3.92 3.51
CA SER A 46 -10.26 -2.79 2.63
C SER A 46 -11.04 -3.18 1.37
N ILE A 47 -11.10 -4.46 1.02
CA ILE A 47 -11.71 -4.92 -0.25
C ILE A 47 -13.20 -4.60 -0.30
N SER A 48 -13.91 -4.88 0.81
CA SER A 48 -15.32 -4.57 0.92
C SER A 48 -15.53 -3.05 0.98
N PRO A 49 -16.46 -2.48 0.20
CA PRO A 49 -16.82 -1.06 0.32
C PRO A 49 -17.74 -0.80 1.52
N ARG A 50 -18.11 -1.83 2.29
CA ARG A 50 -19.02 -1.72 3.44
C ARG A 50 -18.24 -1.55 4.74
N ILE A 51 -18.94 -1.05 5.76
CA ILE A 51 -18.46 -1.14 7.13
C ILE A 51 -18.72 -2.58 7.59
N GLU A 52 -17.69 -3.22 8.13
CA GLU A 52 -17.74 -4.64 8.51
C GLU A 52 -17.29 -4.82 9.95
N THR A 53 -17.93 -5.77 10.64
CA THR A 53 -17.50 -6.21 11.97
C THR A 53 -16.63 -7.45 11.81
N VAL A 54 -15.34 -7.34 12.14
CA VAL A 54 -14.35 -8.40 11.98
C VAL A 54 -13.98 -8.97 13.33
N ARG A 55 -13.87 -10.30 13.43
CA ARG A 55 -13.38 -10.98 14.62
C ARG A 55 -11.86 -11.24 14.52
N ARG A 56 -11.10 -10.76 15.48
CA ARG A 56 -9.67 -11.06 15.67
C ARG A 56 -9.54 -12.26 16.60
N GLU A 57 -9.27 -13.43 16.04
CA GLU A 57 -9.26 -14.69 16.81
C GLU A 57 -8.28 -14.70 17.97
N ASN A 58 -7.10 -14.09 17.80
CA ASN A 58 -6.08 -14.00 18.87
C ASN A 58 -6.52 -13.17 20.08
N LYS A 59 -7.52 -12.30 19.94
CA LYS A 59 -8.10 -11.52 21.05
C LYS A 59 -9.36 -12.18 21.62
N CYS A 60 -9.89 -13.22 20.98
CA CYS A 60 -11.21 -13.74 21.34
C CYS A 60 -11.14 -14.67 22.55
N LEU A 61 -11.84 -14.30 23.63
CA LEU A 61 -11.95 -15.12 24.84
C LEU A 61 -12.91 -16.31 24.71
N ARG A 62 -13.59 -16.46 23.57
CA ARG A 62 -14.64 -17.48 23.34
C ARG A 62 -15.72 -17.50 24.45
N CYS A 63 -16.10 -16.32 24.91
CA CYS A 63 -17.14 -16.13 25.94
C CYS A 63 -18.50 -16.72 25.52
N THR A 64 -19.34 -17.05 26.52
CA THR A 64 -20.72 -17.50 26.31
C THR A 64 -21.61 -16.88 27.40
N PRO A 65 -22.73 -16.21 27.05
CA PRO A 65 -23.19 -15.92 25.68
C PRO A 65 -22.32 -14.87 24.97
N CYS A 66 -22.22 -14.94 23.63
CA CYS A 66 -21.44 -14.00 22.81
C CYS A 66 -22.35 -13.27 21.81
N LEU A 67 -22.51 -11.95 22.01
CA LEU A 67 -23.39 -11.09 21.22
C LEU A 67 -22.81 -10.72 19.84
N ARG A 68 -21.50 -10.95 19.64
CA ARG A 68 -20.76 -10.62 18.41
C ARG A 68 -20.82 -9.14 18.02
N ASP A 69 -21.03 -8.27 19.01
CA ASP A 69 -21.01 -6.82 18.85
C ASP A 69 -19.58 -6.29 19.10
N ALA A 70 -19.12 -5.35 18.26
CA ALA A 70 -17.82 -4.72 18.42
C ALA A 70 -17.76 -3.76 19.60
N ASP A 71 -18.87 -3.10 19.92
CA ASP A 71 -18.95 -2.08 20.97
C ASP A 71 -19.12 -2.72 22.37
N GLU A 72 -19.60 -3.97 22.41
CA GLU A 72 -19.82 -4.72 23.67
C GLU A 72 -18.82 -5.86 23.88
N CYS A 73 -17.87 -6.09 22.97
CA CYS A 73 -16.90 -7.19 23.10
C CYS A 73 -15.88 -6.89 24.21
N PRO A 74 -15.89 -7.60 25.36
CA PRO A 74 -15.03 -7.26 26.50
C PRO A 74 -13.55 -7.44 26.20
N SER A 75 -13.21 -8.30 25.25
CA SER A 75 -11.83 -8.54 24.83
C SER A 75 -11.39 -7.68 23.66
N GLY A 76 -12.29 -6.85 23.09
CA GLY A 76 -12.04 -6.10 21.86
C GLY A 76 -11.69 -7.00 20.66
N ALA A 77 -12.19 -8.25 20.66
CA ALA A 77 -11.97 -9.18 19.56
C ALA A 77 -12.82 -8.83 18.34
N PHE A 78 -14.04 -8.34 18.54
CA PHE A 78 -14.85 -7.77 17.46
C PHE A 78 -14.45 -6.32 17.25
N GLU A 79 -14.15 -5.97 16.00
CA GLU A 79 -13.66 -4.66 15.60
C GLU A 79 -14.50 -4.15 14.42
N ARG A 80 -15.00 -2.93 14.51
CA ARG A 80 -15.71 -2.26 13.41
C ARG A 80 -14.69 -1.66 12.44
N ILE A 81 -14.59 -2.24 11.26
CA ILE A 81 -13.64 -1.85 10.23
C ILE A 81 -14.35 -0.98 9.21
N GLY A 82 -14.02 0.30 9.21
CA GLY A 82 -14.59 1.31 8.32
C GLY A 82 -15.46 2.32 9.06
N ARG A 83 -15.40 3.58 8.62
CA ARG A 83 -16.27 4.66 9.06
C ARG A 83 -16.50 5.63 7.91
N ASP A 84 -17.67 6.26 7.92
CA ASP A 84 -17.97 7.36 7.02
C ASP A 84 -17.34 8.64 7.58
N ILE A 85 -16.78 9.47 6.72
CA ILE A 85 -16.11 10.72 7.07
C ILE A 85 -16.42 11.79 6.03
N THR A 86 -16.71 13.01 6.48
CA THR A 86 -16.95 14.15 5.59
C THR A 86 -15.65 14.80 5.13
N LEU A 87 -15.71 15.63 4.08
CA LEU A 87 -14.57 16.44 3.62
C LEU A 87 -14.00 17.32 4.75
N ASP A 88 -14.86 17.98 5.51
CA ASP A 88 -14.45 18.87 6.60
C ASP A 88 -13.78 18.11 7.75
N GLU A 89 -14.34 16.97 8.15
CA GLU A 89 -13.74 16.14 9.19
C GLU A 89 -12.39 15.59 8.76
N LEU A 90 -12.29 15.07 7.54
CA LEU A 90 -11.04 14.51 7.04
C LEU A 90 -9.95 15.59 6.90
N GLU A 91 -10.30 16.77 6.38
CA GLU A 91 -9.39 17.91 6.30
C GLU A 91 -8.87 18.30 7.67
N ARG A 92 -9.75 18.48 8.66
CA ARG A 92 -9.36 18.79 10.04
C ARG A 92 -8.46 17.71 10.64
N GLU A 93 -8.72 16.44 10.35
CA GLU A 93 -7.92 15.34 10.89
C GLU A 93 -6.49 15.33 10.34
N VAL A 94 -6.32 15.51 9.01
CA VAL A 94 -4.99 15.44 8.39
C VAL A 94 -4.16 16.72 8.63
N LEU A 95 -4.80 17.89 8.71
CA LEU A 95 -4.11 19.16 8.91
C LEU A 95 -3.51 19.30 10.32
N LYS A 96 -3.89 18.44 11.28
CA LYS A 96 -3.19 18.31 12.56
C LYS A 96 -1.69 17.98 12.39
N ASP A 97 -1.31 17.39 11.26
CA ASP A 97 0.07 17.00 10.96
C ASP A 97 0.84 18.01 10.09
N ASP A 98 0.28 19.21 9.82
CA ASP A 98 0.86 20.22 8.90
C ASP A 98 2.32 20.57 9.21
N ILE A 99 2.68 20.66 10.49
CA ILE A 99 4.05 20.98 10.91
C ILE A 99 5.07 19.92 10.44
N PHE A 100 4.67 18.65 10.38
CA PHE A 100 5.51 17.58 9.88
C PHE A 100 5.66 17.67 8.37
N PHE A 101 4.57 17.97 7.65
CA PHE A 101 4.60 18.14 6.19
C PHE A 101 5.58 19.24 5.78
N ARG A 102 5.50 20.41 6.44
CA ARG A 102 6.39 21.55 6.17
C ARG A 102 7.85 21.25 6.47
N THR A 103 8.12 20.51 7.55
CA THR A 103 9.50 20.22 7.99
C THR A 103 10.16 19.16 7.11
N SER A 104 9.42 18.12 6.70
CA SER A 104 9.99 17.00 5.94
C SER A 104 9.86 17.12 4.43
N GLY A 105 9.13 18.13 3.92
CA GLY A 105 8.67 18.15 2.52
C GLY A 105 7.67 17.03 2.22
N GLY A 106 6.90 16.63 3.23
CA GLY A 106 5.95 15.52 3.17
C GLY A 106 4.54 15.98 2.84
N GLY A 107 3.53 15.20 3.21
CA GLY A 107 2.14 15.57 2.92
C GLY A 107 1.12 14.46 3.12
N VAL A 108 0.09 14.44 2.30
CA VAL A 108 -1.02 13.47 2.43
C VAL A 108 -1.00 12.46 1.29
N THR A 109 -1.12 11.17 1.61
CA THR A 109 -1.29 10.11 0.60
C THR A 109 -2.66 9.48 0.73
N LEU A 110 -3.37 9.32 -0.39
CA LEU A 110 -4.60 8.53 -0.42
C LEU A 110 -4.28 7.11 -0.88
N SER A 111 -4.51 6.13 -0.01
CA SER A 111 -4.27 4.69 -0.23
C SER A 111 -5.48 3.90 0.31
N GLY A 112 -5.31 2.67 0.77
CA GLY A 112 -6.41 1.82 1.26
C GLY A 112 -6.57 0.54 0.47
N GLY A 113 -7.78 0.37 -0.03
CA GLY A 113 -8.08 -0.51 -1.14
C GLY A 113 -7.70 0.17 -2.46
N GLU A 114 -8.68 0.69 -3.19
CA GLU A 114 -8.47 1.44 -4.42
C GLU A 114 -9.18 2.80 -4.31
N VAL A 115 -8.40 3.87 -4.13
CA VAL A 115 -8.90 5.25 -3.96
C VAL A 115 -9.81 5.67 -5.13
N LEU A 116 -9.57 5.12 -6.33
CA LEU A 116 -10.36 5.42 -7.53
C LEU A 116 -11.82 4.94 -7.44
N MET A 117 -12.16 4.04 -6.52
CA MET A 117 -13.56 3.69 -6.24
C MET A 117 -14.35 4.87 -5.65
N GLN A 118 -13.67 5.79 -4.97
CA GLN A 118 -14.24 6.99 -4.35
C GLN A 118 -13.63 8.28 -4.96
N ALA A 119 -13.31 8.22 -6.27
CA ALA A 119 -12.61 9.29 -6.98
C ALA A 119 -13.24 10.70 -6.87
N PRO A 120 -14.59 10.89 -6.91
CA PRO A 120 -15.18 12.22 -6.78
C PRO A 120 -14.84 12.90 -5.45
N PHE A 121 -15.08 12.22 -4.32
CA PHE A 121 -14.69 12.71 -2.99
C PHE A 121 -13.18 12.95 -2.91
N ALA A 122 -12.37 11.97 -3.33
CA ALA A 122 -10.92 12.06 -3.24
C ALA A 122 -10.37 13.25 -4.06
N THR A 123 -10.91 13.52 -5.24
CA THR A 123 -10.53 14.68 -6.06
C THR A 123 -10.82 16.00 -5.34
N ARG A 124 -12.02 16.14 -4.77
CA ARG A 124 -12.40 17.37 -4.03
C ARG A 124 -11.54 17.54 -2.78
N PHE A 125 -11.24 16.46 -2.09
CA PHE A 125 -10.36 16.47 -0.92
C PHE A 125 -8.94 16.94 -1.25
N LEU A 126 -8.33 16.39 -2.30
CA LEU A 126 -6.99 16.81 -2.75
C LEU A 126 -6.97 18.28 -3.19
N GLN A 127 -8.00 18.73 -3.91
CA GLN A 127 -8.14 20.14 -4.30
C GLN A 127 -8.20 21.08 -3.10
N ARG A 128 -8.82 20.66 -1.98
CA ARG A 128 -8.82 21.44 -0.75
C ARG A 128 -7.44 21.48 -0.11
N LEU A 129 -6.76 20.35 0.03
CA LEU A 129 -5.40 20.29 0.58
C LEU A 129 -4.38 21.13 -0.21
N ARG A 130 -4.52 21.20 -1.53
CA ARG A 130 -3.70 22.08 -2.37
C ARG A 130 -3.85 23.56 -2.01
N ARG A 131 -5.01 24.01 -1.56
CA ARG A 131 -5.22 25.41 -1.10
C ARG A 131 -4.44 25.72 0.18
N TRP A 132 -4.15 24.69 0.98
CA TRP A 132 -3.29 24.78 2.16
C TRP A 132 -1.79 24.63 1.82
N GLY A 133 -1.46 24.38 0.55
CA GLY A 133 -0.10 24.13 0.10
C GLY A 133 0.45 22.78 0.56
N VAL A 134 -0.42 21.80 0.87
CA VAL A 134 -0.01 20.46 1.31
C VAL A 134 0.28 19.57 0.09
N PRO A 135 1.50 19.01 -0.04
CA PRO A 135 1.82 18.06 -1.09
C PRO A 135 0.95 16.80 -1.02
N CYS A 136 0.48 16.36 -2.17
CA CYS A 136 -0.53 15.32 -2.30
C CYS A 136 -0.01 14.16 -3.16
N ALA A 137 -0.27 12.94 -2.71
CA ALA A 137 0.05 11.72 -3.44
C ALA A 137 -1.12 10.75 -3.42
N ILE A 138 -1.16 9.86 -4.39
CA ILE A 138 -2.11 8.74 -4.41
C ILE A 138 -1.38 7.43 -4.62
N GLU A 139 -1.95 6.37 -4.06
CA GLU A 139 -1.59 4.99 -4.35
C GLU A 139 -2.71 4.33 -5.14
N THR A 140 -2.36 3.78 -6.30
CA THR A 140 -3.38 3.18 -7.16
C THR A 140 -2.80 2.14 -8.11
N ALA A 141 -3.64 1.18 -8.48
CA ALA A 141 -3.36 0.29 -9.61
C ALA A 141 -3.78 0.91 -10.95
N GLY A 142 -4.49 2.05 -10.95
CA GLY A 142 -4.95 2.71 -12.16
C GLY A 142 -6.06 1.97 -12.91
N ASP A 143 -6.78 1.05 -12.27
CA ASP A 143 -7.73 0.16 -12.95
C ASP A 143 -9.17 0.75 -13.02
N THR A 144 -9.31 1.93 -13.62
CA THR A 144 -10.60 2.65 -13.75
C THR A 144 -10.70 3.41 -15.08
N SER A 145 -11.81 4.13 -15.33
CA SER A 145 -11.91 5.01 -16.51
C SER A 145 -10.99 6.23 -16.40
N ALA A 146 -10.37 6.64 -17.52
CA ALA A 146 -9.54 7.84 -17.57
C ALA A 146 -10.22 9.09 -17.00
N SER A 147 -11.55 9.21 -17.19
CA SER A 147 -12.37 10.30 -16.66
C SER A 147 -12.39 10.39 -15.12
N ARG A 148 -12.14 9.29 -14.41
CA ARG A 148 -12.02 9.27 -12.94
C ARG A 148 -10.57 9.44 -12.49
N LEU A 149 -9.64 8.86 -13.24
CA LEU A 149 -8.21 8.90 -12.91
C LEU A 149 -7.59 10.29 -13.10
N LEU A 150 -7.79 10.91 -14.26
CA LEU A 150 -7.09 12.14 -14.62
C LEU A 150 -7.37 13.33 -13.70
N PRO A 151 -8.63 13.65 -13.31
CA PRO A 151 -8.88 14.77 -12.40
C PRO A 151 -8.18 14.61 -11.05
N LEU A 152 -8.14 13.38 -10.55
CA LEU A 152 -7.53 13.01 -9.28
C LEU A 152 -6.01 13.07 -9.37
N ALA A 153 -5.42 12.52 -10.43
CA ALA A 153 -3.98 12.53 -10.66
C ALA A 153 -3.43 13.95 -10.91
N ARG A 154 -4.16 14.82 -11.62
CA ARG A 154 -3.80 16.25 -11.79
C ARG A 154 -3.87 17.07 -10.49
N ALA A 155 -4.49 16.54 -9.45
CA ALA A 155 -4.52 17.14 -8.12
C ALA A 155 -3.38 16.62 -7.21
N CYS A 156 -2.50 15.75 -7.71
CA CYS A 156 -1.38 15.19 -6.98
C CYS A 156 -0.05 15.74 -7.49
N ASP A 157 0.94 15.79 -6.61
CA ASP A 157 2.34 16.03 -6.95
C ASP A 157 3.03 14.75 -7.43
N GLU A 158 2.60 13.59 -6.91
CA GLU A 158 3.10 12.29 -7.35
C GLU A 158 2.02 11.19 -7.32
N VAL A 159 2.12 10.25 -8.25
CA VAL A 159 1.25 9.07 -8.35
C VAL A 159 2.08 7.81 -8.14
N LEU A 160 1.86 7.12 -7.02
CA LEU A 160 2.45 5.82 -6.74
C LEU A 160 1.63 4.74 -7.46
N PHE A 161 2.18 4.18 -8.54
CA PHE A 161 1.43 3.36 -9.49
C PHE A 161 1.84 1.88 -9.42
N ASP A 162 0.93 1.02 -8.95
CA ASP A 162 1.20 -0.39 -8.73
C ASP A 162 1.04 -1.23 -10.00
N LEU A 163 2.18 -1.63 -10.59
CA LEU A 163 2.25 -2.73 -11.54
C LEU A 163 2.30 -4.04 -10.77
N LYS A 164 1.51 -5.04 -11.16
CA LYS A 164 1.41 -6.31 -10.43
C LYS A 164 1.77 -7.48 -11.33
N ILE A 165 0.77 -8.05 -11.99
CA ILE A 165 0.93 -9.15 -12.96
C ILE A 165 0.84 -8.56 -14.37
N MET A 166 1.86 -8.80 -15.18
CA MET A 166 2.03 -8.28 -16.54
C MET A 166 1.52 -9.23 -17.63
N ASP A 167 0.95 -10.36 -17.23
CA ASP A 167 0.18 -11.27 -18.08
C ASP A 167 -1.32 -10.98 -17.91
N ALA A 168 -2.04 -10.74 -19.00
CA ALA A 168 -3.42 -10.26 -18.95
C ALA A 168 -4.41 -11.31 -18.44
N GLU A 169 -4.23 -12.58 -18.83
CA GLU A 169 -5.08 -13.69 -18.40
C GLU A 169 -4.91 -13.93 -16.91
N ARG A 170 -3.66 -14.07 -16.45
CA ARG A 170 -3.33 -14.24 -15.03
C ARG A 170 -3.75 -13.04 -14.19
N ALA A 171 -3.59 -11.80 -14.69
CA ALA A 171 -4.04 -10.61 -13.97
C ALA A 171 -5.57 -10.63 -13.75
N ARG A 172 -6.32 -11.09 -14.76
CA ARG A 172 -7.78 -11.22 -14.66
C ARG A 172 -8.19 -12.33 -13.71
N GLU A 173 -7.58 -13.49 -13.81
CA GLU A 173 -7.94 -14.68 -13.03
C GLU A 173 -7.52 -14.57 -11.56
N VAL A 174 -6.29 -14.11 -11.29
CA VAL A 174 -5.71 -14.15 -9.94
C VAL A 174 -6.14 -12.94 -9.11
N ILE A 175 -6.14 -11.75 -9.70
CA ILE A 175 -6.33 -10.50 -8.95
C ILE A 175 -7.52 -9.68 -9.44
N ASN A 176 -8.30 -10.18 -10.40
CA ASN A 176 -9.45 -9.48 -10.99
C ASN A 176 -9.09 -8.09 -11.56
N MET A 177 -7.94 -7.98 -12.23
CA MET A 177 -7.45 -6.73 -12.81
C MET A 177 -7.64 -6.71 -14.33
N ASN A 178 -8.06 -5.56 -14.88
CA ASN A 178 -8.03 -5.34 -16.33
C ASN A 178 -6.66 -4.72 -16.72
N LEU A 179 -5.68 -5.58 -16.97
CA LEU A 179 -4.33 -5.14 -17.31
C LEU A 179 -4.27 -4.19 -18.52
N PRO A 180 -4.93 -4.45 -19.67
CA PRO A 180 -4.93 -3.50 -20.80
C PRO A 180 -5.31 -2.07 -20.40
N ARG A 181 -6.37 -1.91 -19.59
CA ARG A 181 -6.82 -0.61 -19.06
C ARG A 181 -5.78 0.03 -18.14
N VAL A 182 -5.16 -0.75 -17.25
CA VAL A 182 -4.08 -0.28 -16.37
C VAL A 182 -2.91 0.26 -17.18
N LEU A 183 -2.50 -0.47 -18.23
CA LEU A 183 -1.39 -0.06 -19.09
C LEU A 183 -1.72 1.17 -19.93
N GLU A 184 -2.96 1.29 -20.44
CA GLU A 184 -3.43 2.49 -21.14
C GLU A 184 -3.41 3.72 -20.23
N ASN A 185 -3.94 3.58 -19.01
CA ASN A 185 -3.96 4.64 -18.02
C ASN A 185 -2.55 5.07 -17.59
N LEU A 186 -1.61 4.14 -17.43
CA LEU A 186 -0.22 4.49 -17.15
C LEU A 186 0.39 5.35 -18.27
N ARG A 187 0.18 4.95 -19.54
CA ARG A 187 0.65 5.73 -20.70
C ARG A 187 0.04 7.12 -20.72
N LEU A 188 -1.25 7.21 -20.43
CA LEU A 188 -1.99 8.46 -20.37
C LEU A 188 -1.43 9.41 -19.30
N LEU A 189 -1.17 8.90 -18.09
CA LEU A 189 -0.56 9.69 -17.01
C LEU A 189 0.81 10.25 -17.43
N VAL A 190 1.65 9.43 -18.06
CA VAL A 190 2.97 9.87 -18.54
C VAL A 190 2.85 10.91 -19.65
N SER A 191 1.93 10.72 -20.61
CA SER A 191 1.73 11.69 -21.70
C SER A 191 1.19 13.05 -21.22
N GLU A 192 0.45 13.04 -20.10
CA GLU A 192 -0.05 14.26 -19.45
C GLU A 192 1.01 14.96 -18.58
N GLY A 193 2.23 14.43 -18.53
CA GLY A 193 3.33 14.99 -17.72
C GLY A 193 3.15 14.80 -16.22
N ILE A 194 2.27 13.88 -15.79
CA ILE A 194 2.06 13.57 -14.38
C ILE A 194 3.27 12.79 -13.86
N THR A 195 3.76 13.17 -12.68
CA THR A 195 4.89 12.46 -12.06
C THR A 195 4.42 11.12 -11.51
N VAL A 196 4.79 10.05 -12.21
CA VAL A 196 4.46 8.67 -11.84
C VAL A 196 5.68 8.00 -11.23
N ILE A 197 5.47 7.32 -10.11
CA ILE A 197 6.44 6.45 -9.45
C ILE A 197 5.90 5.02 -9.54
N PRO A 198 6.38 4.23 -10.52
CA PRO A 198 5.98 2.83 -10.64
C PRO A 198 6.44 2.03 -9.42
N ARG A 199 5.58 1.12 -8.99
CA ARG A 199 5.87 0.18 -7.91
C ARG A 199 5.57 -1.24 -8.37
N LEU A 200 6.40 -2.18 -7.96
CA LEU A 200 6.26 -3.59 -8.30
C LEU A 200 6.44 -4.43 -7.02
N PRO A 201 5.37 -5.07 -6.51
CA PRO A 201 5.50 -6.03 -5.45
C PRO A 201 6.22 -7.27 -5.98
N LEU A 202 7.16 -7.81 -5.21
CA LEU A 202 7.89 -9.03 -5.50
C LEU A 202 7.33 -10.18 -4.65
N ILE A 203 6.35 -10.89 -5.21
CA ILE A 203 5.61 -11.95 -4.52
C ILE A 203 5.90 -13.30 -5.20
N PRO A 204 6.51 -14.27 -4.48
CA PRO A 204 6.72 -15.62 -4.99
C PRO A 204 5.44 -16.25 -5.55
N GLY A 205 5.55 -16.90 -6.71
CA GLY A 205 4.43 -17.56 -7.39
C GLY A 205 3.49 -16.62 -8.17
N PHE A 206 3.57 -15.32 -7.95
CA PHE A 206 2.68 -14.34 -8.59
C PHE A 206 3.45 -13.34 -9.45
N THR A 207 4.19 -12.43 -8.84
CA THR A 207 4.86 -11.31 -9.53
C THR A 207 6.38 -11.44 -9.54
N LEU A 208 6.95 -12.28 -8.67
CA LEU A 208 8.38 -12.61 -8.65
C LEU A 208 8.69 -13.72 -9.66
N ASN A 209 8.81 -13.35 -10.93
CA ASN A 209 9.32 -14.19 -12.00
C ASN A 209 9.92 -13.33 -13.13
N ALA A 210 10.90 -13.87 -13.85
CA ALA A 210 11.68 -13.15 -14.84
C ALA A 210 10.82 -12.54 -15.96
N GLU A 211 9.82 -13.28 -16.44
CA GLU A 211 8.91 -12.82 -17.51
C GLU A 211 8.12 -11.57 -17.08
N ASN A 212 7.54 -11.60 -15.88
CA ASN A 212 6.77 -10.49 -15.32
C ASN A 212 7.63 -9.24 -15.13
N LEU A 213 8.84 -9.42 -14.56
CA LEU A 213 9.82 -8.35 -14.37
C LEU A 213 10.26 -7.75 -15.71
N GLN A 214 10.62 -8.60 -16.67
CA GLN A 214 11.04 -8.16 -18.00
C GLN A 214 9.95 -7.37 -18.71
N CYS A 215 8.69 -7.83 -18.66
CA CYS A 215 7.55 -7.13 -19.24
C CYS A 215 7.33 -5.75 -18.57
N ALA A 216 7.38 -5.70 -17.23
CA ALA A 216 7.24 -4.44 -16.50
C ALA A 216 8.37 -3.46 -16.84
N LEU A 217 9.62 -3.90 -16.80
CA LEU A 217 10.79 -3.05 -17.09
C LEU A 217 10.82 -2.59 -18.55
N THR A 218 10.42 -3.45 -19.50
CA THR A 218 10.34 -3.09 -20.92
C THR A 218 9.31 -1.98 -21.14
N LEU A 219 8.13 -2.12 -20.53
CA LEU A 219 7.10 -1.07 -20.55
C LEU A 219 7.64 0.23 -19.97
N LEU A 220 8.18 0.21 -18.75
CA LEU A 220 8.63 1.42 -18.07
C LEU A 220 9.76 2.12 -18.85
N ARG A 221 10.68 1.34 -19.46
CA ARG A 221 11.72 1.85 -20.35
C ARG A 221 11.14 2.53 -21.59
N SER A 222 10.11 1.94 -22.21
CA SER A 222 9.43 2.54 -23.37
C SER A 222 8.75 3.87 -23.05
N LEU A 223 8.39 4.10 -21.79
CA LEU A 223 7.79 5.34 -21.29
C LEU A 223 8.82 6.35 -20.79
N GLY A 224 10.11 6.04 -20.91
CA GLY A 224 11.19 6.91 -20.43
C GLY A 224 11.32 6.98 -18.91
N ILE A 225 10.62 6.12 -18.17
CA ILE A 225 10.70 6.06 -16.71
C ILE A 225 11.97 5.31 -16.32
N LYS A 226 12.75 5.88 -15.39
CA LYS A 226 14.05 5.36 -14.95
C LYS A 226 14.09 4.91 -13.49
N GLN A 227 12.94 4.93 -12.81
CA GLN A 227 12.82 4.56 -11.40
C GLN A 227 11.66 3.59 -11.21
N VAL A 228 11.84 2.64 -10.30
CA VAL A 228 10.80 1.70 -9.88
C VAL A 228 11.01 1.34 -8.41
N HIS A 229 9.94 1.35 -7.63
CA HIS A 229 9.99 0.93 -6.23
C HIS A 229 9.67 -0.56 -6.15
N LEU A 230 10.55 -1.33 -5.51
CA LEU A 230 10.37 -2.76 -5.32
C LEU A 230 10.07 -3.05 -3.86
N PHE A 231 9.08 -3.88 -3.60
CA PHE A 231 8.72 -4.23 -2.23
C PHE A 231 8.30 -5.69 -2.11
N THR A 232 8.68 -6.34 -1.02
CA THR A 232 8.42 -7.77 -0.78
C THR A 232 7.35 -7.97 0.29
N CYS A 233 6.49 -8.98 0.14
CA CYS A 233 5.53 -9.37 1.18
C CYS A 233 6.04 -10.59 1.98
N TYR A 234 6.32 -10.42 3.27
CA TYR A 234 6.88 -11.47 4.14
C TYR A 234 5.97 -12.68 4.37
N ARG A 235 4.64 -12.53 4.28
CA ARG A 235 3.69 -13.64 4.48
C ARG A 235 3.92 -14.81 3.51
N PHE A 236 4.51 -14.55 2.36
CA PHE A 236 4.86 -15.56 1.35
C PHE A 236 6.35 -15.91 1.31
N ILE A 237 7.19 -15.23 2.10
CA ILE A 237 8.62 -15.55 2.22
C ILE A 237 8.84 -16.81 3.08
N SER A 238 7.97 -17.09 4.06
CA SER A 238 8.09 -18.32 4.87
C SER A 238 7.85 -19.62 4.09
N THR A 239 7.27 -19.54 2.89
CA THR A 239 7.02 -20.69 1.99
C THR A 239 8.03 -20.79 0.85
N GLY A 240 8.90 -19.79 0.67
CA GLY A 240 9.93 -19.75 -0.38
C GLY A 240 11.34 -19.72 0.22
N SER A 241 12.30 -20.40 -0.42
CA SER A 241 13.69 -20.37 0.04
C SER A 241 14.26 -18.93 -0.02
N PRO A 242 14.98 -18.46 1.01
CA PRO A 242 15.58 -17.11 1.06
C PRO A 242 16.49 -16.78 -0.15
N ALA A 243 17.05 -17.81 -0.80
CA ALA A 243 17.97 -17.67 -1.93
C ALA A 243 17.35 -17.05 -3.19
N THR A 244 16.02 -17.17 -3.38
CA THR A 244 15.34 -16.70 -4.61
C THR A 244 15.09 -15.18 -4.62
N VAL A 245 14.98 -14.56 -3.43
CA VAL A 245 14.71 -13.12 -3.32
C VAL A 245 15.98 -12.28 -3.50
N SER A 246 17.14 -12.79 -3.07
CA SER A 246 18.43 -12.09 -3.20
C SER A 246 18.99 -12.12 -4.62
N SER A 247 18.75 -13.17 -5.39
CA SER A 247 19.27 -13.32 -6.76
C SER A 247 18.56 -12.41 -7.77
N VAL A 248 17.25 -12.20 -7.61
CA VAL A 248 16.43 -11.38 -8.53
C VAL A 248 16.67 -9.87 -8.34
N ARG A 249 17.08 -9.42 -7.14
CA ARG A 249 17.27 -7.98 -6.84
C ARG A 249 18.39 -7.29 -7.64
N ARG A 250 19.34 -8.01 -8.27
CA ARG A 250 20.47 -7.40 -8.99
C ARG A 250 20.72 -7.88 -10.41
N ALA A 251 20.31 -9.10 -10.78
CA ALA A 251 20.70 -9.69 -12.06
C ALA A 251 19.91 -9.17 -13.27
N GLU A 252 18.66 -8.72 -13.07
CA GLU A 252 17.74 -8.38 -14.18
C GLU A 252 17.41 -6.87 -14.28
N ILE A 253 17.77 -6.08 -13.26
CA ILE A 253 17.49 -4.64 -13.23
C ILE A 253 18.73 -3.89 -13.71
N PRO A 254 18.66 -3.09 -14.79
CA PRO A 254 19.83 -2.36 -15.27
C PRO A 254 20.36 -1.41 -14.19
N ALA A 255 21.69 -1.33 -14.05
CA ALA A 255 22.37 -0.51 -13.03
C ALA A 255 21.99 0.99 -13.04
N ALA A 256 21.38 1.48 -14.13
CA ALA A 256 20.89 2.85 -14.28
C ALA A 256 19.56 3.14 -13.54
N TRP A 257 18.92 2.13 -12.95
CA TRP A 257 17.65 2.27 -12.25
C TRP A 257 17.85 2.49 -10.76
N LYS A 258 17.16 3.48 -10.21
CA LYS A 258 17.10 3.69 -8.75
C LYS A 258 16.13 2.67 -8.15
N ILE A 259 16.67 1.70 -7.40
CA ILE A 259 15.89 0.75 -6.61
C ILE A 259 15.68 1.33 -5.21
N MET A 260 14.43 1.54 -4.83
CA MET A 260 14.05 1.87 -3.46
C MET A 260 13.43 0.62 -2.83
N ASP A 261 14.21 -0.05 -1.97
CA ASP A 261 13.77 -1.22 -1.21
C ASP A 261 13.00 -0.77 0.04
N ASP A 262 11.74 -1.18 0.16
CA ASP A 262 10.97 -0.95 1.39
C ASP A 262 10.99 -2.20 2.28
N GLU A 263 11.77 -2.15 3.36
CA GLU A 263 11.85 -3.22 4.38
C GLU A 263 10.59 -3.33 5.28
N ARG A 264 9.58 -2.45 5.13
CA ARG A 264 8.51 -2.26 6.14
C ARG A 264 7.12 -2.83 5.86
N TYR A 265 6.93 -3.62 4.80
CA TYR A 265 5.84 -4.61 4.84
C TYR A 265 6.01 -5.65 5.97
N SER A 266 7.14 -5.61 6.69
CA SER A 266 7.46 -6.38 7.89
C SER A 266 6.63 -6.04 9.14
N ARG A 267 6.01 -4.85 9.28
CA ARG A 267 5.36 -4.44 10.54
C ARG A 267 3.84 -4.54 10.59
N ALA A 268 3.15 -4.60 9.45
CA ALA A 268 1.67 -4.69 9.44
C ALA A 268 1.12 -6.04 9.95
N VAL A 269 1.97 -7.08 10.04
CA VAL A 269 1.58 -8.39 10.60
C VAL A 269 2.26 -8.67 11.96
N GLY A 270 3.41 -8.04 12.23
CA GLY A 270 4.26 -8.33 13.41
C GLY A 270 3.91 -7.59 14.71
N ALA A 271 2.97 -6.64 14.70
CA ALA A 271 2.55 -5.92 15.91
C ALA A 271 1.42 -6.63 16.70
N ARG A 272 0.98 -7.82 16.26
CA ARG A 272 -0.10 -8.58 16.92
C ARG A 272 0.33 -9.76 17.78
N ASP A 273 1.64 -9.94 17.98
CA ASP A 273 2.18 -11.08 18.74
C ASP A 273 3.22 -10.65 19.78
N ARG A 274 2.83 -9.74 20.67
CA ARG A 274 3.52 -9.55 21.96
C ARG A 274 2.52 -9.64 23.10
N SER A 275 2.04 -10.86 23.35
CA SER A 275 1.44 -11.21 24.61
C SER A 275 1.61 -12.70 24.86
N VAL A 276 2.80 -13.10 25.33
CA VAL A 276 2.90 -14.22 26.27
C VAL A 276 3.92 -13.87 27.34
N SER A 277 3.39 -13.85 28.55
CA SER A 277 3.98 -13.73 29.88
C SER A 277 5.09 -14.74 30.16
N GLY A 278 5.94 -14.41 31.13
CA GLY A 278 6.99 -15.30 31.61
C GLY A 278 6.45 -16.57 32.27
N ASP A 279 7.16 -17.67 32.03
CA ASP A 279 7.77 -18.44 33.11
C ASP A 279 8.97 -19.24 32.58
N GLY A 280 9.90 -19.56 33.48
CA GLY A 280 11.29 -19.90 33.21
C GLY A 280 11.57 -21.03 32.20
N GLY A 281 12.49 -20.74 31.27
CA GLY A 281 13.07 -21.69 30.34
C GLY A 281 14.08 -20.97 29.46
N ALA A 282 15.30 -20.78 29.97
CA ALA A 282 16.38 -20.09 29.25
C ALA A 282 16.82 -20.88 28.00
N SER A 283 16.15 -20.69 26.87
CA SER A 283 16.69 -21.01 25.56
C SER A 283 17.30 -19.73 24.97
N ARG A 284 18.62 -19.61 25.15
CA ARG A 284 19.45 -18.62 24.46
C ARG A 284 19.22 -18.76 22.95
N ILE A 285 18.42 -17.87 22.37
CA ILE A 285 18.44 -17.61 20.94
C ILE A 285 19.81 -16.96 20.68
N SER A 286 20.74 -17.79 20.21
CA SER A 286 22.12 -17.41 19.95
C SER A 286 22.19 -16.28 18.92
N GLY A 287 23.13 -15.35 19.14
CA GLY A 287 23.39 -14.17 18.31
C GLY A 287 23.89 -14.45 16.88
N HIS A 288 23.55 -15.59 16.29
CA HIS A 288 23.93 -15.98 14.93
C HIS A 288 22.91 -15.51 13.87
N HIS A 289 21.61 -15.46 14.17
CA HIS A 289 20.58 -15.05 13.19
C HIS A 289 20.52 -13.53 12.94
N ARG A 290 21.09 -12.69 13.83
CA ARG A 290 21.16 -11.24 13.61
C ARG A 290 22.37 -10.81 12.77
N ARG A 291 23.42 -11.62 12.67
CA ARG A 291 24.64 -11.29 11.90
C ARG A 291 24.50 -11.56 10.40
N LEU A 292 23.74 -12.57 9.99
CA LEU A 292 23.61 -12.94 8.58
C LEU A 292 22.80 -11.93 7.75
N ILE A 293 21.78 -11.28 8.34
CA ILE A 293 21.00 -10.24 7.65
C ILE A 293 21.78 -8.93 7.56
N TRP A 294 22.60 -8.62 8.58
CA TRP A 294 23.40 -7.40 8.63
C TRP A 294 24.63 -7.43 7.71
N GLN A 295 25.29 -8.58 7.55
CA GLN A 295 26.43 -8.71 6.63
C GLN A 295 26.02 -8.71 5.15
N TYR A 296 24.80 -9.15 4.81
CA TYR A 296 24.35 -9.26 3.41
C TYR A 296 23.74 -7.97 2.82
N LEU A 297 23.26 -7.05 3.66
CA LEU A 297 22.64 -5.80 3.20
C LEU A 297 23.65 -4.64 3.07
N TYR A 298 24.80 -4.67 3.77
CA TYR A 298 25.71 -3.51 3.84
C TYR A 298 27.23 -3.79 3.78
N GLY A 299 27.70 -5.02 3.54
CA GLY A 299 29.13 -5.28 3.22
C GLY A 299 29.23 -5.70 1.75
N ILE A 300 29.85 -4.95 0.84
CA ILE A 300 31.28 -4.70 0.62
C ILE A 300 31.24 -3.49 -0.35
N TRP A 301 31.81 -2.30 -0.08
CA TRP A 301 33.21 -1.92 -0.31
C TRP A 301 33.54 -0.65 0.50
N TRP A 302 34.50 -0.76 1.43
CA TRP A 302 35.53 0.26 1.68
C TRP A 302 36.86 -0.47 1.45
N GLN A 303 37.44 -0.29 0.27
CA GLN A 303 38.88 -0.33 -0.06
C GLN A 303 39.04 -0.07 -1.55
#